data_AF-A0A3D5HNS6-F1
#
_entry.id   AF-A0A3D5HNS6-F1
#
_cell.length_a   1.000
_cell.length_b   1.000
_cell.length_c   1.000
_cell.angle_alpha   90.00
_cell.angle_beta   90.00
_cell.angle_gamma   90.00
#
_symmetry.space_group_name_H-M   'P 1'
#
loop_
_entity.id
_entity.type
_entity.pdbx_description
1 polymer ?
#
loop_
_entity_poly.entity_id
_entity_poly.type
_entity_poly.pdbx_seq_one_letter_code
_entity_poly.pdbx_strand_id
1 'polypeptide(L)'
;TKLPLPFLNIANQKNFVAIYHMGLYANPDLMAWFIKEYPKHCKYKIDIGKSCIRFKKVDHIPFDLIEELVKKMTTNDWISIYEENVKSK
;
A
#
# COMPACT_ATOMS: atom_id res chain seq x y z
N THR A 1 4.24 -21.83 -12.90
CA THR A 1 3.68 -20.57 -12.36
C THR A 1 2.19 -20.56 -12.61
N LYS A 2 1.35 -20.74 -11.58
CA LYS A 2 -0.12 -20.93 -11.72
C LYS A 2 -0.95 -19.83 -11.06
N LEU A 3 -0.32 -18.92 -10.30
CA LEU A 3 -0.99 -17.85 -9.56
C LEU A 3 -0.46 -16.47 -9.97
N PRO A 4 -1.32 -15.44 -10.01
CA PRO A 4 -0.92 -14.08 -10.34
C PRO A 4 -0.05 -13.46 -9.24
N LEU A 5 0.80 -12.50 -9.62
CA LEU A 5 1.63 -11.75 -8.68
C LEU A 5 0.76 -10.77 -7.87
N PRO A 6 0.67 -10.91 -6.53
CA PRO A 6 -0.18 -10.03 -5.73
C PRO A 6 0.37 -8.60 -5.71
N PHE A 7 -0.50 -7.61 -5.83
CA PHE A 7 -0.13 -6.20 -5.82
C PHE A 7 -0.96 -5.38 -4.83
N LEU A 8 -2.29 -5.40 -4.98
CA LEU A 8 -3.24 -4.66 -4.15
C LEU A 8 -4.39 -5.57 -3.70
N ASN A 9 -4.85 -5.41 -2.47
CA ASN A 9 -6.06 -6.06 -1.96
C ASN A 9 -6.82 -5.13 -1.01
N ILE A 10 -8.15 -5.29 -0.94
CA ILE A 10 -9.03 -4.55 -0.05
C ILE A 10 -9.72 -5.55 0.87
N ALA A 11 -9.74 -5.29 2.18
CA ALA A 11 -10.43 -6.14 3.14
C ALA A 11 -11.39 -5.32 4.00
N ASN A 12 -12.61 -5.84 4.19
CA ASN A 12 -13.56 -5.34 5.17
C ASN A 12 -13.38 -6.13 6.48
N GLN A 13 -12.91 -5.46 7.53
CA GLN A 13 -12.74 -6.03 8.86
C GLN A 13 -13.77 -5.42 9.81
N LYS A 14 -14.08 -6.11 10.91
CA LYS A 14 -15.15 -5.73 11.86
C LYS A 14 -15.17 -4.24 12.26
N ASN A 15 -14.01 -3.59 12.34
CA ASN A 15 -13.86 -2.22 12.84
C ASN A 15 -13.20 -1.25 11.84
N PHE A 16 -12.76 -1.71 10.67
CA PHE A 16 -12.05 -0.89 9.70
C PHE A 16 -12.04 -1.53 8.31
N VAL A 17 -11.89 -0.69 7.30
CA VAL A 17 -11.52 -1.12 5.95
C VAL A 17 -10.01 -1.06 5.83
N ALA A 18 -9.39 -2.09 5.26
CA ALA A 18 -7.95 -2.14 5.05
C ALA A 18 -7.60 -2.21 3.57
N ILE A 19 -6.57 -1.45 3.18
CA ILE A 19 -5.91 -1.57 1.89
C ILE A 19 -4.55 -2.20 2.12
N TYR A 20 -4.29 -3.31 1.43
CA TYR A 20 -3.02 -3.99 1.42
C TYR A 20 -2.30 -3.66 0.11
N HIS A 21 -1.21 -2.91 0.19
CA HIS A 21 -0.39 -2.54 -0.97
C HIS A 21 1.00 -3.18 -0.82
N MET A 22 1.33 -4.14 -1.67
CA MET A 22 2.61 -4.88 -1.56
C MET A 22 3.82 -3.99 -1.81
N GLY A 23 3.66 -2.95 -2.65
CA GLY A 23 4.71 -1.96 -2.86
C GLY A 23 5.13 -1.19 -1.59
N LEU A 24 4.21 -0.94 -0.64
CA LEU A 24 4.56 -0.27 0.62
C LEU A 24 5.41 -1.16 1.52
N TYR A 25 5.26 -2.47 1.37
CA TYR A 25 6.04 -3.44 2.13
C TYR A 25 7.42 -3.66 1.54
N ALA A 26 7.52 -3.72 0.22
CA ALA A 26 8.75 -4.08 -0.48
C ALA A 26 9.65 -2.88 -0.80
N ASN A 27 9.12 -1.65 -0.84
CA ASN A 27 9.88 -0.44 -1.10
C ASN A 27 9.83 0.50 0.13
N PRO A 28 10.90 0.55 0.94
CA PRO A 28 10.98 1.41 2.12
C PRO A 28 10.85 2.90 1.81
N ASP A 29 11.34 3.36 0.66
CA ASP A 29 11.27 4.76 0.26
C ASP A 29 9.83 5.17 -0.06
N LEU A 30 9.07 4.28 -0.70
CA LEU A 30 7.64 4.49 -0.94
C LEU A 30 6.86 4.57 0.37
N MET A 31 7.19 3.70 1.35
CA MET A 31 6.61 3.75 2.69
C MET A 31 6.93 5.07 3.39
N ALA A 32 8.18 5.50 3.38
CA ALA A 32 8.61 6.77 3.99
C ALA A 32 7.91 7.97 3.34
N TRP A 33 7.79 7.98 2.01
CA TRP A 33 7.01 8.98 1.29
C TRP A 33 5.55 8.99 1.74
N PHE A 34 4.89 7.83 1.79
CA PHE A 34 3.48 7.75 2.14
C PHE A 34 3.21 8.26 3.55
N ILE A 35 4.05 7.89 4.52
CA ILE A 35 3.95 8.37 5.91
C ILE A 35 4.09 9.90 5.98
N LYS A 36 5.01 10.48 5.20
CA LYS A 36 5.23 11.93 5.13
C LYS A 36 4.09 12.67 4.45
N GLU A 37 3.50 12.07 3.42
CA GLU A 37 2.46 12.69 2.60
C GLU A 37 1.09 12.63 3.27
N TYR A 38 0.77 11.51 3.94
CA TYR A 38 -0.52 11.27 4.60
C TYR A 38 -1.10 12.44 5.42
N PRO A 39 -0.36 13.10 6.35
CA PRO A 39 -0.91 14.19 7.17
C PRO A 39 -1.31 15.44 6.38
N LYS A 40 -0.87 15.59 5.12
CA LYS A 40 -1.28 16.71 4.26
C LYS A 40 -2.66 16.51 3.66
N HIS A 41 -3.07 15.26 3.48
CA HIS A 41 -4.33 14.86 2.85
C HIS A 41 -5.36 14.39 3.86
N CYS A 42 -4.94 14.06 5.08
CA CYS A 42 -5.80 13.45 6.10
C CYS A 42 -5.87 14.26 7.39
N LYS A 43 -7.08 14.36 7.94
CA LYS A 43 -7.32 14.95 9.26
C LYS A 43 -6.87 14.05 10.42
N TYR A 44 -6.88 12.73 10.21
CA TYR A 44 -6.60 11.74 11.25
C TYR A 44 -5.19 11.17 11.10
N LYS A 45 -4.64 10.68 12.22
CA LYS A 45 -3.36 9.97 12.22
C LYS A 45 -3.47 8.69 11.39
N ILE A 46 -2.43 8.40 10.62
CA ILE A 46 -2.28 7.15 9.88
C ILE A 46 -2.25 5.94 10.84
N ASP A 47 -3.00 4.89 10.50
CA ASP A 47 -2.94 3.57 11.14
C ASP A 47 -2.44 2.58 10.08
N ILE A 48 -1.16 2.21 10.17
CA ILE A 48 -0.47 1.42 9.14
C ILE A 48 0.33 0.27 9.78
N GLY A 49 0.27 -0.90 9.14
CA GLY A 49 1.13 -2.05 9.41
C GLY A 49 2.28 -2.16 8.42
N LYS A 50 2.78 -3.37 8.17
CA LYS A 50 3.87 -3.60 7.18
C LYS A 50 3.46 -3.32 5.74
N SER A 51 2.23 -3.69 5.37
CA SER A 51 1.67 -3.54 4.01
C SER A 51 0.25 -2.96 4.01
N CYS A 52 -0.31 -2.75 5.20
CA CYS A 52 -1.74 -2.58 5.41
C CYS A 52 -2.04 -1.20 5.97
N ILE A 53 -2.82 -0.40 5.24
CA ILE A 53 -3.36 0.88 5.70
C ILE A 53 -4.78 0.63 6.21
N ARG A 54 -5.10 1.08 7.43
CA ARG A 54 -6.38 0.82 8.09
C ARG A 54 -7.20 2.09 8.22
N PHE A 55 -8.42 2.06 7.73
CA PHE A 55 -9.38 3.16 7.75
C PHE A 55 -10.56 2.81 8.64
N LYS A 56 -10.67 3.48 9.79
CA LYS A 56 -11.81 3.33 10.72
C LYS A 56 -13.01 4.19 10.33
N LYS A 57 -12.78 5.24 9.55
CA LYS A 57 -13.81 6.18 9.08
C LYS A 57 -13.80 6.19 7.56
N VAL A 58 -14.83 5.60 6.95
CA VAL A 58 -14.91 5.42 5.49
C VAL A 58 -15.05 6.76 4.77
N ASP A 59 -15.76 7.72 5.36
CA ASP A 59 -15.97 9.06 4.80
C ASP A 59 -14.69 9.92 4.74
N HIS A 60 -13.61 9.45 5.36
CA HIS A 60 -12.32 10.15 5.44
C HIS A 60 -11.19 9.38 4.76
N ILE A 61 -11.51 8.41 3.90
CA ILE A 61 -10.52 7.72 3.09
C ILE A 61 -9.97 8.72 2.05
N PRO A 62 -8.65 8.97 2.01
CA PRO A 62 -8.04 9.91 1.07
C PRO A 62 -7.87 9.24 -0.31
N PHE A 63 -8.94 9.18 -1.10
CA PHE A 63 -8.92 8.49 -2.40
C PHE A 63 -7.85 9.05 -3.35
N ASP A 64 -7.67 10.37 -3.40
CA ASP A 64 -6.65 11.02 -4.25
C ASP A 64 -5.23 10.58 -3.88
N LEU A 65 -4.92 10.48 -2.58
CA LEU A 65 -3.62 10.01 -2.10
C LEU A 65 -3.42 8.52 -2.42
N ILE A 66 -4.48 7.71 -2.37
CA ILE A 66 -4.41 6.29 -2.72
C ILE A 66 -4.19 6.13 -4.23
N GLU A 67 -4.81 6.98 -5.06
CA GLU A 67 -4.59 7.02 -6.50
C GLU A 67 -3.11 7.33 -6.81
N GLU A 68 -2.54 8.35 -6.17
CA GLU A 68 -1.12 8.67 -6.30
C GLU A 68 -0.23 7.51 -5.86
N LEU A 69 -0.55 6.87 -4.72
CA LEU A 69 0.20 5.73 -4.22
C LEU A 69 0.25 4.59 -5.25
N VAL A 70 -0.89 4.22 -5.84
CA VAL A 70 -0.97 3.12 -6.81
C VAL A 70 -0.22 3.46 -8.10
N LYS A 71 -0.22 4.74 -8.52
CA LYS A 71 0.51 5.22 -9.70
C LYS A 71 2.02 5.27 -9.52
N LYS A 72 2.54 5.26 -8.28
CA LYS A 72 3.98 5.34 -8.01
C LYS A 72 4.76 4.06 -8.31
N MET A 73 4.09 2.98 -8.67
CA MET A 73 4.73 1.71 -8.98
C MET A 73 4.20 1.16 -10.29
N THR A 74 5.08 1.01 -11.28
CA THR A 74 4.69 0.33 -12.52
C THR A 74 4.69 -1.18 -12.31
N THR A 75 4.01 -1.90 -13.20
CA THR A 75 4.02 -3.37 -13.18
C THR A 75 5.44 -3.94 -13.30
N ASN A 76 6.30 -3.33 -14.12
CA ASN A 76 7.68 -3.78 -14.29
C ASN A 76 8.50 -3.54 -13.02
N ASP A 77 8.35 -2.38 -12.37
CA ASP A 77 9.04 -2.10 -11.10
C ASP A 77 8.65 -3.14 -10.05
N TRP A 78 7.36 -3.47 -9.97
CA TRP A 78 6.87 -4.46 -9.02
C TRP A 78 7.42 -5.87 -9.31
N ILE A 79 7.44 -6.28 -10.57
CA ILE A 79 8.02 -7.58 -10.97
C ILE A 79 9.51 -7.63 -10.60
N SER A 80 10.28 -6.60 -10.92
CA SER A 80 11.72 -6.54 -10.60
C SER A 80 11.97 -6.66 -9.10
N ILE A 81 11.29 -5.84 -8.29
CA ILE A 81 11.42 -5.89 -6.82
C ILE A 81 11.04 -7.28 -6.30
N TYR A 82 9.95 -7.87 -6.79
CA TYR A 82 9.53 -9.20 -6.36
C TYR A 82 10.57 -10.27 -6.70
N GLU A 83 11.08 -10.27 -7.93
CA GLU A 83 12.07 -11.25 -8.36
C GLU A 83 13.39 -11.13 -7.58
N GLU A 84 13.87 -9.91 -7.31
CA GLU A 84 15.07 -9.66 -6.50
C GLU A 84 14.93 -10.22 -5.08
N ASN A 85 13.76 -10.06 -4.47
CA ASN A 85 13.51 -10.50 -3.10
C ASN A 85 13.17 -11.99 -2.97
N VAL A 86 12.66 -12.63 -4.04
CA VAL A 86 12.24 -14.04 -4.01
C VAL A 86 13.28 -14.98 -4.63
N LYS A 87 14.10 -14.53 -5.60
CA LYS A 87 15.18 -15.34 -6.21
C LYS A 87 16.44 -15.47 -5.34
N SER A 88 16.37 -15.10 -4.05
CA SER A 88 17.35 -15.54 -3.07
C SER A 88 17.14 -17.04 -2.77
N LYS A 89 17.58 -17.89 -3.70
CA LYS A 89 17.97 -19.29 -3.50
C LYS A 89 18.86 -19.76 -4.64
#